data_AF-A0AAV8Y756-F1
#
_entry.id   AF-A0AAV8Y756-F1
#
_cell.length_a   1.000
_cell.length_b   1.000
_cell.length_c   1.000
_cell.angle_alpha   90.00
_cell.angle_beta   90.00
_cell.angle_gamma   90.00
#
_symmetry.space_group_name_H-M   'P 1'
#
loop_
_entity.id
_entity.type
_entity.pdbx_description
1 polymer ?
#
loop_
_entity_poly.entity_id
_entity_poly.type
_entity_poly.pdbx_seq_one_letter_code
_entity_poly.pdbx_strand_id
1 'polypeptide(L)' 'MFSVQMEQRVNLKSLVKLGKTFTDAYAVLKEVYGNECFSRTQFKRFKEGRERLKTIHAPDSPQRQKRTKT' A
#
# COMPACT_ATOMS: atom_id res chain seq x y z
N MET A 1 -0.46 17.53 -1.47
CA MET A 1 -1.57 16.67 -1.01
C MET A 1 -1.06 15.23 -0.94
N PHE A 2 -1.25 14.52 0.17
CA PHE A 2 -0.89 13.09 0.23
C PHE A 2 -1.76 12.32 -0.75
N SER A 3 -1.21 11.28 -1.40
CA SER A 3 -2.06 10.38 -2.19
C SER A 3 -2.96 9.57 -1.24
N VAL A 4 -4.16 9.22 -1.69
CA VAL A 4 -5.12 8.40 -0.93
C VAL A 4 -4.47 7.10 -0.42
N GLN A 5 -3.56 6.52 -1.21
CA GLN A 5 -2.80 5.33 -0.78
C GLN A 5 -1.81 5.61 0.37
N MET A 6 -1.21 6.79 0.43
CA MET A 6 -0.28 7.14 1.50
C MET A 6 -1.04 7.46 2.79
N GLU A 7 -2.16 8.16 2.67
CA GLU A 7 -3.06 8.45 3.79
C GLU A 7 -3.57 7.16 4.46
N GLN A 8 -4.08 6.21 3.67
CA GLN A 8 -4.51 4.90 4.18
C GLN A 8 -3.40 4.15 4.93
N ARG A 9 -2.14 4.25 4.49
CA ARG A 9 -0.99 3.62 5.17
C ARG A 9 -0.69 4.28 6.51
N VAL A 10 -0.71 5.61 6.55
CA VAL A 10 -0.50 6.36 7.79
C VAL A 10 -1.59 6.00 8.79
N ASN A 11 -2.85 5.95 8.35
CA ASN A 11 -3.97 5.57 9.20
C ASN A 11 -3.85 4.12 9.69
N LEU A 12 -3.51 3.17 8.82
CA LEU A 12 -3.24 1.78 9.22
C LEU A 12 -2.12 1.69 10.27
N LYS A 13 -1.00 2.37 10.05
CA LYS A 13 0.13 2.39 10.99
C LYS A 13 -0.25 3.00 12.33
N SER A 14 -1.04 4.06 12.33
CA SER A 14 -1.54 4.71 13.55
C SER A 14 -2.49 3.79 14.33
N LEU A 15 -3.44 3.12 13.66
CA LEU A 15 -4.36 2.18 14.30
C LEU A 15 -3.62 1.02 14.97
N VAL A 16 -2.60 0.45 14.30
CA VAL A 16 -1.77 -0.62 14.88
C VAL A 16 -0.94 -0.11 16.06
N LYS A 17 -0.38 1.11 15.99
CA LYS A 17 0.33 1.73 17.12
C LYS A 17 -0.59 1.99 18.33
N LEU A 18 -1.87 2.24 18.11
CA LEU A 18 -2.89 2.38 19.15
C LEU A 18 -3.36 1.03 19.72
N GLY A 19 -2.74 -0.09 19.32
CA GLY A 19 -3.04 -1.42 19.83
C GLY A 19 -4.21 -2.13 19.16
N LYS A 20 -4.80 -1.55 18.09
CA LYS A 20 -5.81 -2.28 17.31
C LYS A 20 -5.16 -3.45 16.58
N THR A 21 -5.87 -4.57 16.53
CA THR A 21 -5.44 -5.69 15.70
C THR A 21 -5.47 -5.29 14.23
N PHE A 22 -4.70 -5.97 13.40
CA PHE A 22 -4.75 -5.75 11.95
C PHE A 22 -6.17 -5.96 11.39
N THR A 23 -6.92 -6.93 11.91
CA THR A 23 -8.30 -7.18 11.47
C THR A 23 -9.21 -5.99 11.77
N ASP A 24 -9.14 -5.46 13.00
CA ASP A 24 -9.94 -4.29 13.40
C ASP A 24 -9.54 -3.04 12.62
N ALA A 25 -8.23 -2.85 12.41
CA ALA A 25 -7.74 -1.74 11.62
C ALA A 25 -8.22 -1.81 10.16
N TYR A 26 -8.28 -3.01 9.57
CA TYR A 26 -8.82 -3.21 8.22
C TYR A 26 -10.32 -2.91 8.16
N ALA A 27 -11.10 -3.34 9.16
CA ALA A 27 -12.53 -3.04 9.22
C ALA A 27 -12.79 -1.52 9.26
N VAL A 28 -12.07 -0.80 10.14
CA VAL A 28 -12.16 0.67 10.24
C VAL A 28 -11.76 1.35 8.92
N LEU A 29 -10.67 0.90 8.27
CA LEU A 29 -10.28 1.44 6.97
C LEU A 29 -11.34 1.15 5.89
N LYS A 30 -12.00 -0.01 5.94
CA LYS A 30 -13.05 -0.36 4.98
C LYS A 30 -14.29 0.53 5.13
N GLU A 31 -14.62 0.93 6.35
CA GLU A 31 -15.69 1.91 6.63
C GLU A 31 -15.36 3.30 6.08
N VAL A 32 -14.12 3.77 6.28
CA VAL A 32 -13.70 5.12 5.86
C VAL A 32 -13.52 5.23 4.34
N TYR A 33 -12.85 4.24 3.73
CA TYR A 33 -12.43 4.32 2.32
C TYR A 33 -13.32 3.50 1.37
N GLY A 34 -14.27 2.71 1.90
CA GLY A 34 -15.22 1.95 1.09
C GLY A 34 -14.54 1.10 0.01
N ASN A 35 -14.90 1.35 -1.24
CA ASN A 35 -14.35 0.62 -2.40
C ASN A 35 -12.90 1.00 -2.75
N GLU A 36 -12.43 2.15 -2.28
CA GLU A 36 -11.05 2.62 -2.49
C GLU A 36 -10.08 2.13 -1.38
N CYS A 37 -10.60 1.42 -0.38
CA CYS A 37 -9.78 0.78 0.65
C CYS A 37 -8.78 -0.21 0.05
N PHE A 38 -7.65 -0.41 0.73
CA PHE A 38 -6.69 -1.44 0.35
C PHE A 38 -7.33 -2.79 0.05
N SER A 39 -6.88 -3.39 -1.05
CA SER A 39 -7.10 -4.80 -1.32
C SER A 39 -6.46 -5.67 -0.24
N ARG A 40 -6.97 -6.90 -0.08
CA ARG A 40 -6.38 -7.91 0.81
C ARG A 40 -4.89 -8.12 0.55
N THR A 41 -4.44 -8.08 -0.71
CA THR A 41 -3.04 -8.24 -1.08
C THR A 41 -2.17 -7.07 -0.61
N GLN A 42 -2.65 -5.82 -0.73
CA GLN A 42 -1.94 -4.64 -0.22
C GLN A 42 -1.84 -4.68 1.31
N PHE A 43 -2.92 -5.09 1.97
CA PHE A 43 -2.96 -5.25 3.41
C PHE A 43 -1.97 -6.32 3.91
N LYS A 44 -1.93 -7.49 3.25
CA LYS A 44 -0.97 -8.56 3.55
C LYS A 44 0.48 -8.07 3.39
N ARG A 45 0.78 -7.35 2.30
CA ARG A 45 2.11 -6.78 2.09
C ARG A 45 2.51 -5.79 3.18
N PHE A 46 1.58 -4.94 3.63
CA PHE A 46 1.82 -4.03 4.74
C PHE A 46 2.11 -4.79 6.05
N LYS A 47 1.32 -5.82 6.37
CA LYS A 47 1.54 -6.66 7.56
C LYS A 47 2.92 -7.34 7.55
N GLU A 48 3.42 -7.69 6.37
CA GLU A 48 4.73 -8.32 6.17
C GLU A 48 5.88 -7.32 6.01
N GLY A 49 5.64 -6.01 6.12
CA GLY A 49 6.66 -4.96 5.91
C GLY A 49 7.16 -4.86 4.46
N ARG A 50 6.39 -5.36 3.50
CA ARG A 50 6.70 -5.38 2.06
C ARG A 50 6.00 -4.25 1.29
N GLU A 51 5.77 -3.12 1.94
CA GLU A 51 5.20 -1.95 1.27
C GLU A 51 6.16 -1.37 0.23
N ARG A 52 5.70 -1.25 -1.02
CA ARG A 52 6.41 -0.41 -2.00
C ARG A 52 6.07 1.03 -1.71
N LEU A 53 7.02 1.80 -1.19
CA LEU A 53 6.97 3.25 -1.22
C LEU A 53 7.14 3.66 -2.69
N LYS A 54 6.05 4.08 -3.35
CA LYS A 54 6.21 4.82 -4.61
C LYS A 54 6.72 6.20 -4.21
N THR A 55 8.04 6.33 -4.12
CA THR A 55 8.69 7.64 -4.10
C THR A 55 8.35 8.33 -5.42
N ILE A 56 8.02 9.62 -5.37
CA ILE A 56 7.53 10.41 -6.52
C ILE A 56 8.61 10.55 -7.64
N HIS A 57 9.81 10.02 -7.44
CA HIS A 57 10.72 9.65 -8.52
C HIS A 57 11.13 8.19 -8.35
N ALA A 58 10.55 7.30 -9.14
CA ALA A 58 11.30 6.15 -9.61
C ALA A 58 12.04 6.64 -10.87
N PRO A 59 13.38 6.62 -10.94
CA PRO A 59 14.04 6.78 -12.23
C PRO A 59 13.47 5.71 -13.16
N ASP A 60 13.14 6.11 -14.38
CA ASP A 60 12.57 5.23 -15.41
C ASP A 60 13.29 3.88 -15.37
N SER A 61 12.57 2.84 -14.99
CA SER A 61 13.12 1.49 -15.06
C SER A 61 13.39 1.24 -16.54
N PRO A 62 14.64 0.95 -16.95
CA PRO A 62 14.93 0.72 -18.36
C PRO A 62 14.02 -0.40 -18.85
N GLN A 63 13.23 -0.10 -19.89
CA GLN A 63 12.36 -1.08 -20.52
C GLN A 63 13.21 -2.31 -20.86
N ARG A 64 12.80 -3.47 -20.37
CA ARG A 64 13.42 -4.75 -20.70
C ARG A 64 13.33 -4.95 -22.22
N GLN A 65 14.40 -4.61 -22.92
CA GLN A 65 14.48 -4.78 -24.37
C GLN A 65 14.39 -6.27 -24.66
N LYS A 66 13.30 -6.68 -25.33
CA LYS A 66 13.14 -8.04 -25.82
C LYS A 66 14.29 -8.28 -26.78
N ARG A 67 15.24 -9.15 -26.40
CA ARG A 67 16.24 -9.68 -27.33
C ARG A 67 15.50 -10.41 -28.45
N THR A 68 15.41 -9.80 -29.61
CA THR A 68 15.20 -10.52 -30.87
C THR A 68 16.47 -11.34 -31.12
N LYS A 69 16.35 -12.67 -31.12
CA LYS A 69 17.40 -13.55 -31.65
C LYS A 69 17.35 -13.43 -33.17
N THR A 70 18.47 -13.07 -33.77
CA THR A 70 18.78 -13.34 -35.18
C THR A 70 19.54 -14.67 -35.23
#